data_AF-A0A150KCX7-F1
#
_entry.id   AF-A0A150KCX7-F1
#
_cell.length_a   1.000
_cell.length_b   1.000
_cell.length_c   1.000
_cell.angle_alpha   90.00
_cell.angle_beta   90.00
_cell.angle_gamma   90.00
#
_symmetry.space_group_name_H-M   'P 1'
#
loop_
_entity.id
_entity.type
_entity.pdbx_description
1 polymer ?
#
loop_
_entity_poly.entity_id
_entity_poly.type
_entity_poly.pdbx_seq_one_letter_code
_entity_poly.pdbx_strand_id
1 'polypeptide(L)'
;MSIKEVAELAGVSIRTLRHYDDNGLLKPAEVSPSGYRHYSEENLKTLQQILFFKELGFPLQKIKEIIESPSFDRLGALELQRHLLIEKQKRLAKMIALIEKTIQSEKEGMEMSSEEKFAVFRFDNNPYERGHAKNGGIRQ
;
A
#
# COMPACT_ATOMS: atom_id res chain seq x y z
N MET A 1 -0.38 24.35 2.50
CA MET A 1 -0.99 24.08 1.18
C MET A 1 -2.49 23.81 1.33
N SER A 2 -3.30 24.32 0.41
CA SER A 2 -4.74 24.04 0.35
C SER A 2 -5.01 22.59 -0.07
N ILE A 3 -6.20 22.07 0.27
CA ILE A 3 -6.60 20.70 -0.13
C ILE A 3 -6.52 20.45 -1.64
N LYS A 4 -6.76 21.49 -2.47
CA LYS A 4 -6.69 21.36 -3.94
C LYS A 4 -5.25 21.16 -4.41
N GLU A 5 -4.32 21.97 -3.90
CA GLU A 5 -2.90 21.85 -4.24
C GLU A 5 -2.32 20.52 -3.77
N VAL A 6 -2.71 20.05 -2.57
CA VAL A 6 -2.26 18.73 -2.07
C VAL A 6 -2.81 17.59 -2.91
N ALA A 7 -4.09 17.65 -3.30
CA ALA A 7 -4.72 16.66 -4.18
C ALA A 7 -3.97 16.54 -5.52
N GLU A 8 -3.67 17.68 -6.13
CA GLU A 8 -2.92 17.77 -7.38
C GLU A 8 -1.49 17.25 -7.23
N LEU A 9 -0.76 17.71 -6.20
CA LEU A 9 0.61 17.30 -5.92
C LEU A 9 0.72 15.78 -5.68
N ALA A 10 -0.16 15.22 -4.86
CA ALA A 10 -0.11 13.82 -4.45
C ALA A 10 -0.82 12.87 -5.43
N GLY A 11 -1.44 13.39 -6.50
CA GLY A 11 -2.17 12.59 -7.48
C GLY A 11 -3.40 11.88 -6.90
N VAL A 12 -4.03 12.46 -5.86
CA VAL A 12 -5.23 11.90 -5.22
C VAL A 12 -6.41 12.83 -5.36
N SER A 13 -7.63 12.29 -5.35
CA SER A 13 -8.82 13.13 -5.41
C SER A 13 -9.00 13.95 -4.12
N ILE A 14 -9.62 15.14 -4.21
CA ILE A 14 -10.05 15.91 -3.04
C ILE A 14 -10.98 15.07 -2.15
N ARG A 15 -11.82 14.21 -2.75
CA ARG A 15 -12.71 13.28 -2.02
C ARG A 15 -11.90 12.31 -1.16
N THR A 16 -10.76 11.82 -1.65
CA THR A 16 -9.85 10.95 -0.90
C THR A 16 -9.27 11.66 0.32
N LEU A 17 -8.79 12.90 0.14
CA LEU A 17 -8.25 13.69 1.26
C LEU A 17 -9.32 14.02 2.32
N ARG A 18 -10.54 14.35 1.89
CA ARG A 18 -11.68 14.52 2.81
C ARG A 18 -12.00 13.23 3.55
N HIS A 19 -12.02 12.09 2.85
CA HIS A 19 -12.25 10.81 3.49
C HIS A 19 -11.19 10.47 4.54
N TYR A 20 -9.91 10.78 4.28
CA TYR A 20 -8.83 10.61 5.26
C TYR A 20 -8.96 11.55 6.47
N ASP A 21 -9.46 12.76 6.26
CA ASP A 21 -9.78 13.67 7.37
C ASP A 21 -10.98 13.16 8.19
N ASP A 22 -12.06 12.77 7.51
CA ASP A 22 -13.32 12.30 8.12
C ASP A 22 -13.09 11.04 8.98
N ASN A 23 -12.23 10.12 8.53
CA ASN A 23 -11.87 8.92 9.30
C ASN A 23 -10.68 9.15 10.27
N GLY A 24 -10.14 10.36 10.31
CA GLY A 24 -9.06 10.80 11.18
C GLY A 24 -7.67 10.29 10.82
N LEU A 25 -7.49 9.62 9.68
CA LEU A 25 -6.20 9.11 9.20
C LEU A 25 -5.23 10.24 8.84
N LEU A 26 -5.73 11.33 8.27
CA LEU A 26 -4.92 12.52 7.95
C LEU A 26 -5.71 13.79 8.20
N LYS A 27 -5.42 14.44 9.33
CA LYS A 27 -6.04 15.71 9.70
C LYS A 27 -5.26 16.89 9.11
N PRO A 28 -5.94 17.91 8.57
CA PRO A 28 -5.28 19.16 8.19
C PRO A 28 -4.68 19.85 9.42
N ALA A 29 -3.60 20.60 9.23
CA ALA A 29 -3.00 21.41 10.28
C ALA A 29 -3.94 22.54 10.73
N GLU A 30 -4.72 23.09 9.82
CA GLU A 30 -5.67 24.17 10.10
C GLU A 30 -6.93 24.02 9.24
N VAL A 31 -8.07 24.38 9.83
CA VAL A 31 -9.32 24.62 9.10
C VAL A 31 -9.68 26.08 9.28
N SER A 32 -9.74 26.84 8.18
CA SER A 32 -10.09 28.25 8.22
C SER A 32 -11.53 28.46 8.69
N PRO A 33 -11.90 29.66 9.17
CA PRO A 33 -13.30 29.97 9.54
C PRO A 33 -14.31 29.74 8.41
N SER A 34 -13.86 29.87 7.16
CA SER A 34 -14.63 29.58 5.94
C SER A 34 -14.68 28.10 5.55
N GLY A 35 -14.07 27.20 6.33
CA GLY A 35 -14.07 25.76 6.14
C GLY A 35 -13.00 25.22 5.19
N TYR A 36 -12.04 26.05 4.77
CA TYR A 36 -10.93 25.60 3.91
C TYR A 36 -9.85 24.91 4.74
N ARG A 37 -9.39 23.76 4.24
CA ARG A 37 -8.39 22.93 4.89
C ARG A 37 -6.99 23.27 4.39
N HIS A 38 -6.07 23.45 5.33
CA HIS A 38 -4.67 23.72 5.07
C HIS A 38 -3.81 22.60 5.68
N TYR A 39 -2.93 22.06 4.86
CA TYR A 39 -1.99 21.01 5.22
C TYR A 39 -0.58 21.59 5.34
N SER A 40 0.11 21.22 6.42
CA SER A 40 1.52 21.54 6.68
C SER A 40 2.46 20.52 6.02
N GLU A 41 3.75 20.82 6.02
CA GLU A 41 4.80 19.87 5.59
C GLU A 41 4.75 18.54 6.38
N GLU A 42 4.46 18.59 7.68
CA GLU A 42 4.31 17.37 8.48
C GLU A 42 3.10 16.55 8.03
N ASN A 43 2.00 17.20 7.64
CA ASN A 43 0.87 16.47 7.06
C ASN A 43 1.25 15.81 5.73
N LEU A 44 2.08 16.47 4.89
CA LEU A 44 2.53 15.89 3.62
C LEU A 44 3.46 14.69 3.85
N LYS A 45 4.34 14.75 4.86
CA LYS A 45 5.16 13.61 5.26
C LYS A 45 4.30 12.41 5.69
N THR A 46 3.23 12.66 6.44
CA THR A 46 2.27 11.61 6.84
C THR A 46 1.47 11.09 5.65
N LEU A 47 1.00 11.97 4.76
CA LEU A 47 0.31 11.58 3.53
C LEU A 47 1.19 10.66 2.67
N GLN A 48 2.48 10.98 2.52
CA GLN A 48 3.42 10.13 1.81
C GLN A 48 3.48 8.70 2.40
N GLN A 49 3.54 8.57 3.73
CA GLN A 49 3.53 7.26 4.40
C GLN A 49 2.23 6.49 4.13
N ILE A 50 1.07 7.19 4.23
CA ILE A 50 -0.23 6.60 3.94
C ILE A 50 -0.28 6.05 2.52
N LEU A 51 0.23 6.80 1.54
CA LEU A 51 0.22 6.40 0.14
C LEU A 51 1.11 5.19 -0.13
N PHE A 52 2.30 5.11 0.47
CA PHE A 52 3.16 3.92 0.34
C PHE A 52 2.50 2.66 0.91
N PHE A 53 1.89 2.76 2.10
CA PHE A 53 1.17 1.63 2.67
C PHE A 53 -0.07 1.27 1.84
N LYS A 54 -0.80 2.25 1.31
CA LYS A 54 -1.91 1.99 0.38
C LYS A 54 -1.46 1.25 -0.87
N GLU A 55 -0.33 1.64 -1.47
CA GLU A 55 0.23 0.98 -2.66
C GLU A 55 0.69 -0.45 -2.37
N LEU A 56 1.15 -0.72 -1.15
CA LEU A 56 1.42 -2.07 -0.68
C LEU A 56 0.15 -2.88 -0.37
N GLY A 57 -1.02 -2.24 -0.38
CA GLY A 57 -2.34 -2.84 -0.18
C GLY A 57 -2.89 -2.75 1.25
N PHE A 58 -2.25 -2.00 2.17
CA PHE A 58 -2.64 -1.96 3.58
C PHE A 58 -4.08 -1.42 3.69
N PRO A 59 -4.96 -2.04 4.48
CA PRO A 59 -6.26 -1.47 4.77
C PRO A 59 -6.08 -0.19 5.59
N LEU A 60 -6.91 0.84 5.33
CA LEU A 60 -6.78 2.16 5.96
C LEU A 60 -6.74 2.10 7.49
N GLN A 61 -7.52 1.21 8.09
CA GLN A 61 -7.53 0.99 9.55
C GLN A 61 -6.14 0.60 10.07
N LYS A 62 -5.44 -0.28 9.36
CA LYS A 62 -4.11 -0.72 9.78
C LYS A 62 -3.05 0.36 9.57
N ILE A 63 -3.18 1.13 8.49
CA ILE A 63 -2.32 2.30 8.25
C ILE A 63 -2.45 3.29 9.41
N LYS A 64 -3.69 3.55 9.86
CA LYS A 64 -3.97 4.42 11.00
C LYS A 64 -3.28 3.91 12.27
N GLU A 65 -3.45 2.64 12.60
CA GLU A 65 -2.79 2.01 13.77
C GLU A 65 -1.25 2.15 13.75
N ILE A 66 -0.64 2.02 12.56
CA ILE A 66 0.82 2.13 12.42
C ILE A 66 1.26 3.58 12.67
N ILE A 67 0.59 4.55 12.05
CA ILE A 67 0.98 5.96 12.08
C ILE A 67 0.68 6.59 13.45
N GLU A 68 -0.42 6.22 14.10
CA GLU A 68 -0.79 6.74 15.42
C GLU A 68 -0.03 6.05 16.57
N SER A 69 0.79 5.04 16.28
CA SER A 69 1.57 4.35 17.32
C SER A 69 2.55 5.31 18.00
N PRO A 70 2.59 5.37 19.35
CA PRO A 70 3.56 6.19 20.08
C PRO A 70 5.03 5.79 19.80
N SER A 71 5.25 4.55 19.36
CA SER A 71 6.56 4.03 18.97
C SER A 71 6.81 4.11 17.47
N PHE A 72 6.03 4.91 16.74
CA PHE A 72 6.16 5.03 15.29
C PHE A 72 7.52 5.66 14.94
N ASP A 73 8.41 4.84 14.38
CA ASP A 73 9.65 5.29 13.76
C ASP A 73 9.43 5.45 12.26
N ARG A 74 9.46 6.70 11.79
CA ARG A 74 9.27 7.04 10.38
C ARG A 74 10.38 6.45 9.50
N LEU A 75 11.63 6.39 9.98
CA LEU A 75 12.72 5.85 9.18
C LEU A 75 12.58 4.33 9.03
N GLY A 76 12.35 3.61 10.13
CA GLY A 76 12.06 2.18 10.09
C GLY A 76 10.82 1.84 9.25
N ALA A 77 9.78 2.68 9.28
CA ALA A 77 8.60 2.51 8.42
C ALA A 77 8.96 2.62 6.92
N LEU A 78 9.80 3.60 6.54
CA LEU A 78 10.29 3.76 5.17
C LEU A 78 11.17 2.58 4.73
N GLU A 79 12.04 2.07 5.61
CA GLU A 79 12.87 0.90 5.32
C GLU A 79 12.01 -0.36 5.11
N LEU A 80 11.00 -0.57 5.95
CA LEU A 80 10.02 -1.64 5.80
C LEU A 80 9.24 -1.50 4.49
N GLN A 81 8.73 -0.30 4.18
CA GLN A 81 8.02 -0.03 2.93
C GLN A 81 8.91 -0.34 1.72
N ARG A 82 10.17 0.10 1.72
CA ARG A 82 11.15 -0.20 0.67
C ARG A 82 11.34 -1.71 0.52
N HIS A 83 11.52 -2.44 1.60
CA HIS A 83 11.66 -3.89 1.56
C HIS A 83 10.42 -4.57 0.94
N LEU A 84 9.22 -4.17 1.37
CA LEU A 84 7.97 -4.72 0.85
C LEU A 84 7.75 -4.40 -0.64
N LEU A 85 8.16 -3.20 -1.09
CA LEU A 85 8.12 -2.82 -2.50
C LEU A 85 9.06 -3.67 -3.36
N ILE A 86 10.27 -3.97 -2.86
CA ILE A 86 11.22 -4.87 -3.54
C ILE A 86 10.62 -6.27 -3.68
N GLU A 87 9.97 -6.79 -2.64
CA GLU A 87 9.29 -8.10 -2.71
C GLU A 87 8.11 -8.07 -3.69
N LYS A 88 7.32 -6.98 -3.72
CA LYS A 88 6.26 -6.77 -4.72
C LYS A 88 6.84 -6.74 -6.13
N GLN A 89 7.96 -6.05 -6.35
CA GLN A 89 8.66 -6.00 -7.64
C GLN A 89 9.11 -7.39 -8.09
N LYS A 90 9.75 -8.17 -7.22
CA LYS A 90 10.15 -9.56 -7.54
C LYS A 90 8.96 -10.42 -7.92
N ARG A 91 7.83 -10.27 -7.24
CA ARG A 91 6.59 -10.97 -7.58
C ARG A 91 6.05 -10.55 -8.95
N LEU A 92 6.01 -9.25 -9.24
CA LEU A 92 5.61 -8.73 -10.56
C LEU A 92 6.50 -9.28 -11.67
N ALA A 93 7.82 -9.31 -11.48
CA ALA A 93 8.76 -9.89 -12.44
C ALA A 93 8.46 -11.39 -12.70
N LYS A 94 8.18 -12.18 -11.67
CA LYS A 94 7.77 -13.59 -11.82
C LYS A 94 6.46 -13.73 -12.60
N MET A 95 5.48 -12.86 -12.36
CA MET A 95 4.20 -12.89 -13.07
C MET A 95 4.37 -12.52 -14.55
N ILE A 96 5.21 -11.53 -14.86
CA ILE A 96 5.56 -11.16 -16.24
C ILE A 96 6.20 -12.35 -16.95
N ALA A 97 7.20 -12.99 -16.35
CA ALA A 97 7.86 -14.16 -16.95
C ALA A 97 6.89 -15.33 -17.20
N LEU A 98 5.91 -15.54 -16.31
CA LEU A 98 4.87 -16.55 -16.52
C LEU A 98 3.93 -16.19 -17.68
N ILE A 99 3.53 -14.91 -17.80
CA ILE A 99 2.73 -14.42 -18.93
C ILE A 99 3.49 -14.61 -20.24
N GLU A 100 4.78 -14.26 -20.30
CA GLU A 100 5.62 -14.44 -21.48
C GLU A 100 5.69 -15.91 -21.91
N LYS A 101 5.91 -16.83 -20.95
CA LYS A 101 5.88 -18.27 -21.23
C LYS A 101 4.52 -18.72 -21.75
N THR A 102 3.44 -18.23 -21.14
CA THR A 102 2.06 -18.56 -21.55
C THR A 102 1.77 -18.10 -22.98
N ILE A 103 2.16 -16.86 -23.33
CA ILE A 103 2.04 -16.33 -24.69
C ILE A 103 2.81 -17.21 -25.69
N GLN A 104 4.01 -17.66 -25.33
CA GLN A 104 4.82 -18.49 -26.22
C GLN A 104 4.16 -19.86 -26.46
N SER A 105 3.71 -20.52 -25.39
CA SER A 105 3.03 -21.82 -25.50
C SER A 105 1.75 -21.73 -26.34
N GLU A 106 0.94 -20.67 -26.18
CA GLU A 106 -0.25 -20.45 -27.01
C GLU A 106 0.09 -20.23 -28.49
N LYS A 107 1.16 -19.48 -28.80
CA LYS A 107 1.61 -19.25 -30.19
C LYS A 107 2.11 -20.52 -30.86
N GLU A 108 2.77 -21.39 -30.11
CA GLU A 108 3.35 -22.64 -30.61
C GLU A 108 2.38 -23.82 -30.57
N GLY A 109 1.15 -23.63 -30.05
CA GLY A 109 0.17 -24.69 -29.87
C GLY A 109 0.59 -25.74 -28.84
N MET A 110 1.48 -25.40 -27.91
CA MET A 110 1.93 -26.28 -26.84
C MET A 110 1.08 -26.09 -25.58
N GLU A 111 0.71 -27.18 -24.91
CA GLU A 111 0.03 -27.10 -23.62
C GLU A 111 1.04 -26.98 -22.47
N MET A 112 0.89 -25.93 -21.66
CA MET A 112 1.56 -25.85 -20.36
C MET A 112 0.86 -26.75 -19.34
N SER A 113 1.64 -27.32 -18.41
CA SER A 113 1.08 -28.08 -17.29
C SER A 113 0.29 -27.18 -16.33
N SER A 114 -0.66 -27.76 -15.61
CA SER A 114 -1.41 -27.04 -14.57
C SER A 114 -0.47 -26.49 -13.49
N GLU A 115 0.54 -27.24 -13.08
CA GLU A 115 1.54 -26.82 -12.11
C GLU A 115 2.32 -25.58 -12.58
N GLU A 116 2.67 -25.52 -13.87
CA GLU A 116 3.37 -24.39 -14.47
C GLU A 116 2.48 -23.14 -14.52
N LYS A 117 1.21 -23.30 -14.94
CA LYS A 117 0.22 -22.23 -15.01
C LYS A 117 -0.02 -21.54 -13.66
N PHE A 118 0.12 -22.28 -12.56
CA PHE A 118 -0.13 -21.76 -11.20
C PHE A 118 1.12 -21.54 -10.36
N ALA A 119 2.33 -21.75 -10.91
CA ALA A 119 3.58 -21.73 -10.15
C ALA A 119 3.82 -20.43 -9.35
N VAL A 120 3.34 -19.29 -9.87
CA VAL A 120 3.54 -17.95 -9.26
C VAL A 120 2.42 -17.55 -8.29
N PHE A 121 1.27 -18.23 -8.34
CA PHE A 121 0.06 -17.83 -7.60
C PHE A 121 -0.11 -18.48 -6.22
N ARG A 122 0.83 -19.35 -5.78
CA ARG A 122 0.75 -20.00 -4.46
C ARG A 122 0.48 -18.95 -3.36
N PHE A 123 -0.69 -19.07 -2.72
CA PHE A 123 -1.42 -18.02 -2.02
C PHE A 123 -0.87 -17.71 -0.61
N ASP A 124 0.36 -17.18 -0.51
CA ASP A 124 0.93 -16.74 0.79
C ASP A 124 1.44 -15.28 0.78
N ASN A 125 1.02 -14.46 -0.19
CA ASN A 125 1.82 -13.30 -0.58
C ASN A 125 1.14 -11.93 -0.45
N ASN A 126 0.12 -11.79 0.39
CA ASN A 126 -0.22 -10.46 0.90
C ASN A 126 0.76 -10.12 2.03
N PRO A 127 1.52 -9.02 1.97
CA PRO A 127 2.37 -8.61 3.08
C PRO A 127 1.61 -8.41 4.41
N TYR A 128 0.29 -8.17 4.42
CA TYR A 128 -0.52 -8.25 5.66
C TYR A 128 -0.61 -9.66 6.22
N GLU A 129 -1.00 -10.63 5.39
CA GLU A 129 -1.23 -12.01 5.81
C GLU A 129 0.05 -12.63 6.39
N ARG A 130 1.24 -12.27 5.86
CA ARG A 130 2.54 -12.69 6.39
C ARG A 130 2.82 -12.21 7.82
N GLY A 131 2.33 -11.03 8.20
CA GLY A 131 2.48 -10.50 9.57
C GLY A 131 1.53 -11.16 10.58
N HIS A 132 0.38 -11.64 10.14
CA HIS A 132 -0.62 -12.30 10.99
C HIS A 132 -0.39 -13.80 11.16
N ALA A 133 0.31 -14.46 10.21
CA ALA A 133 0.62 -15.88 10.29
C ALA A 133 1.52 -16.30 11.47
N LYS A 134 2.16 -15.35 12.18
CA LYS A 134 3.02 -15.64 13.35
C LYS A 134 2.33 -15.55 14.72
N ASN A 135 1.11 -14.98 14.81
CA ASN A 135 0.42 -14.77 16.09
C ASN A 135 -0.91 -15.54 16.24
N GLY A 136 -1.27 -16.40 15.29
CA GLY A 136 -2.45 -17.27 15.38
C GLY A 136 -2.24 -18.57 16.16
N GLY A 137 -1.08 -18.73 16.82
CA GLY A 137 -0.70 -19.94 17.54
C GLY A 137 -0.67 -19.76 19.06
N ILE A 138 -1.80 -19.42 19.68
CA ILE A 138 -2.02 -19.78 21.09
C ILE A 138 -3.36 -20.48 21.18
N ARG A 139 -3.28 -21.82 21.24
CA ARG A 139 -4.32 -22.64 21.83
C ARG A 139 -4.40 -22.31 23.32
N GLN A 140 -5.60 -22.03 23.81
CA GLN A 140 -6.26 -22.78 24.87
C GLN A 140 -7.78 -22.57 24.74
#